data_AF-A0A0R3QIU4-F1
#
_entry.id   AF-A0A0R3QIU4-F1
#
_cell.length_a   1.000
_cell.length_b   1.000
_cell.length_c   1.000
_cell.angle_alpha   90.00
_cell.angle_beta   90.00
_cell.angle_gamma   90.00
#
_symmetry.space_group_name_H-M   'P 1'
#
loop_
_entity.id
_entity.type
_entity.pdbx_description
1 polymer ?
#
loop_
_entity_poly.entity_id
_entity_poly.type
_entity_poly.pdbx_seq_one_letter_code
_entity_poly.pdbx_strand_id
1 'polypeptide(L)' 'MLCLFIFGFCLFFHTYDLQSYAYSTRDIIYHWHLGENSVTIDENVHLAHFTIGDHRHVERVISLSTGVHLL' A
#
# COMPACT_ATOMS: atom_id res chain seq x y z
N MET A 1 10.64 1.18 6.35
CA MET A 1 11.13 2.40 5.67
C MET A 1 12.42 2.05 4.95
N LEU A 2 12.38 1.92 3.63
CA LEU A 2 13.55 1.60 2.80
C LEU A 2 14.03 2.89 2.11
N CYS A 3 15.30 3.28 2.29
CA CYS A 3 15.91 4.36 1.52
C CYS A 3 16.77 3.74 0.40
N LEU A 4 16.50 4.14 -0.84
CA LEU A 4 17.37 3.87 -1.97
C LEU A 4 18.13 5.17 -2.29
N PHE A 5 19.46 5.14 -2.18
CA PHE A 5 20.30 6.25 -2.57
C PHE A 5 20.59 6.20 -4.07
N ILE A 6 20.06 7.15 -4.83
CA ILE A 6 20.36 7.33 -6.25
C ILE A 6 20.93 8.74 -6.43
N PHE A 7 22.17 8.85 -6.93
CA PHE A 7 22.82 10.13 -7.31
C PHE A 7 22.68 11.27 -6.27
N GLY A 8 22.81 10.97 -4.98
CA GLY A 8 22.75 11.98 -3.90
C GLY A 8 21.35 12.34 -3.42
N PHE A 9 20.29 11.76 -4.01
CA PHE A 9 18.93 11.83 -3.50
C PHE A 9 18.56 10.52 -2.78
N CYS A 10 17.94 10.62 -1.61
CA CYS A 10 17.39 9.47 -0.89
C CYS A 10 15.90 9.37 -1.17
N LEU A 11 15.52 8.33 -1.91
CA LEU A 11 14.13 8.02 -2.19
C LEU A 11 13.62 7.04 -1.11
N PHE A 12 12.56 7.43 -0.42
CA PHE A 12 11.96 6.61 0.64
C PHE A 12 10.71 5.90 0.13
N PHE A 13 10.66 4.59 0.33
CA PHE A 13 9.43 3.81 0.13
C PHE A 13 8.80 3.49 1.49
N HIS A 14 7.51 3.82 1.60
CA HIS A 14 6.64 3.42 2.69
C HIS A 14 5.54 2.52 2.15
N THR A 15 5.32 1.37 2.78
CA THR A 15 4.31 0.39 2.39
C THR A 15 3.31 0.26 3.52
N TYR A 16 2.02 0.22 3.17
CA TYR A 16 0.94 -0.05 4.09
C TYR A 16 0.18 -1.27 3.57
N ASP A 17 0.07 -2.30 4.41
CA ASP A 17 -0.53 -3.58 4.04
C ASP A 17 -1.86 -3.75 4.79
N LEU A 18 -2.96 -3.96 4.05
CA LEU A 18 -4.30 -4.14 4.61
C LEU A 18 -4.68 -5.62 4.56
N GLN A 19 -4.66 -6.29 5.71
CA GLN A 19 -4.97 -7.71 5.79
C GLN A 19 -6.21 -7.99 6.65
N SER A 20 -7.06 -8.91 6.19
CA SER A 20 -8.11 -9.50 7.01
C SER A 20 -7.53 -10.52 8.00
N TYR A 21 -7.68 -10.26 9.29
CA TYR A 21 -7.16 -11.16 10.33
C TYR A 21 -8.04 -12.42 10.52
N ALA A 22 -9.36 -12.24 10.57
CA ALA A 22 -10.30 -13.29 10.97
C ALA A 22 -10.98 -14.02 9.80
N TYR A 23 -10.93 -13.45 8.59
CA TYR A 23 -11.68 -13.92 7.43
C TYR A 23 -10.76 -14.29 6.28
N SER A 24 -11.07 -15.38 5.61
CA SER A 24 -10.35 -15.84 4.42
C SER A 24 -10.90 -15.14 3.18
N THR A 25 -10.12 -15.21 2.09
CA THR A 25 -10.53 -14.84 0.71
C THR A 25 -11.88 -15.42 0.25
N ARG A 26 -12.37 -16.48 0.91
CA ARG A 26 -13.68 -17.09 0.62
C ARG A 26 -14.86 -16.31 1.22
N ASP A 27 -14.62 -15.60 2.31
CA ASP A 27 -15.65 -14.91 3.09
C ASP A 27 -15.68 -13.42 2.78
N ILE A 28 -14.49 -12.82 2.61
CA ILE A 28 -14.33 -11.39 2.34
C ILE A 28 -13.33 -11.20 1.21
N ILE A 29 -13.73 -10.39 0.23
CA ILE A 29 -12.89 -9.94 -0.88
C ILE A 29 -12.75 -8.43 -0.78
N TYR A 30 -11.50 -7.95 -0.72
CA TYR A 30 -11.19 -6.53 -0.80
C TYR A 30 -10.95 -6.16 -2.26
N HIS A 31 -11.65 -5.13 -2.73
CA HIS A 31 -11.44 -4.60 -4.07
C HIS A 31 -11.42 -3.07 -4.02
N TRP A 32 -10.55 -2.48 -4.83
CA TRP A 32 -10.47 -1.03 -4.99
C TRP A 32 -11.62 -0.56 -5.89
N HIS A 33 -12.69 -0.03 -5.29
CA HIS A 33 -13.93 0.34 -5.98
C HIS A 33 -13.74 1.36 -7.12
N LEU A 34 -12.75 2.26 -7.03
CA LEU A 34 -12.46 3.32 -7.99
C LEU A 34 -11.13 3.07 -8.73
N GLY A 35 -10.58 1.85 -8.65
CA GLY A 35 -9.28 1.50 -9.24
C GLY A 35 -8.16 2.40 -8.71
N GLU A 36 -7.39 3.00 -9.62
CA GLU A 36 -6.31 3.95 -9.30
C GLU A 36 -6.80 5.18 -8.52
N ASN A 37 -8.06 5.61 -8.70
CA ASN A 37 -8.63 6.76 -8.00
C ASN A 37 -9.19 6.40 -6.60
N SER A 38 -9.05 5.15 -6.16
CA SER A 38 -9.57 4.74 -4.84
C SER A 38 -8.79 5.33 -3.68
N VAL A 39 -7.52 5.66 -3.93
CA VAL A 39 -6.65 6.35 -2.99
C VAL A 39 -6.05 7.50 -3.76
N THR A 40 -6.19 8.70 -3.23
CA THR A 40 -5.61 9.91 -3.80
C THR A 40 -4.83 10.60 -2.71
N ILE A 41 -3.68 11.17 -3.06
CA ILE A 41 -2.94 12.04 -2.16
C ILE A 41 -3.64 13.40 -2.17
N ASP A 42 -4.14 13.82 -1.01
CA ASP A 42 -4.70 15.16 -0.85
C ASP A 42 -3.60 16.22 -1.04
N GLU A 43 -3.95 17.29 -1.74
CA GLU A 43 -3.12 18.47 -1.98
C GLU A 43 -2.62 19.09 -0.68
N ASN A 44 -3.37 18.91 0.42
CA ASN A 44 -3.04 19.41 1.76
C ASN A 44 -1.95 18.60 2.47
N VAL A 45 -1.46 17.50 1.90
CA VAL A 45 -0.37 16.71 2.49
C VAL A 45 0.97 17.38 2.24
N HIS A 46 1.32 18.32 3.10
CA HIS A 46 2.63 18.98 3.11
C HIS A 46 3.51 18.40 4.22
N LEU A 47 4.47 17.55 3.84
CA LEU A 47 5.52 17.12 4.75
C LEU A 47 6.66 18.15 4.73
N ALA A 48 7.10 18.58 5.91
CA ALA A 48 8.11 19.65 6.01
C ALA A 48 9.45 19.33 5.32
N HIS A 49 9.85 18.06 5.28
CA HIS A 49 11.14 17.62 4.72
C HIS A 49 11.01 16.64 3.56
N PHE A 50 9.79 16.20 3.22
CA PHE A 50 9.55 15.17 2.21
C PHE A 50 8.56 15.65 1.17
N THR A 51 8.73 15.17 -0.06
CA THR A 51 7.77 15.36 -1.13
C THR A 51 7.30 13.98 -1.57
N ILE A 52 5.98 13.80 -1.64
CA ILE A 52 5.41 12.55 -2.13
C ILE A 52 5.55 12.58 -3.66
N GLY A 53 6.31 11.64 -4.21
CA GLY A 53 6.53 11.54 -5.65
C GLY A 53 5.42 10.77 -6.35
N ASP A 54 5.15 9.55 -5.86
CA ASP A 54 4.16 8.65 -6.44
C ASP A 54 3.56 7.74 -5.36
N HIS A 55 2.42 7.15 -5.67
CA HIS A 55 1.73 6.16 -4.84
C HIS A 55 1.21 5.03 -5.73
N ARG A 56 1.28 3.81 -5.23
CA ARG A 56 0.83 2.61 -5.95
C ARG A 56 0.04 1.71 -5.03
N HIS A 57 -1.05 1.18 -5.56
CA HIS A 57 -1.90 0.22 -4.87
C HIS A 57 -1.76 -1.13 -5.58
N VAL A 58 -1.61 -2.20 -4.82
CA VAL A 58 -1.52 -3.56 -5.35
C VAL A 58 -2.42 -4.43 -4.51
N GLU A 59 -3.35 -5.12 -5.14
CA GLU A 59 -4.13 -6.18 -4.50
C GLU A 59 -3.34 -7.50 -4.63
N ARG A 60 -3.16 -8.21 -3.53
CA ARG A 60 -2.44 -9.49 -3.49
C ARG A 60 -3.19 -10.52 -2.65
N VAL A 61 -3.13 -11.77 -3.09
CA VAL A 61 -3.52 -12.91 -2.26
C VAL A 61 -2.27 -13.52 -1.62
N ILE A 62 -2.28 -13.72 -0.30
CA ILE A 62 -1.21 -14.43 0.41
C ILE A 62 -1.74 -15.69 1.10
N SER A 63 -1.00 -16.80 0.95
CA SER A 63 -1.30 -18.06 1.64
C SER A 63 -0.47 -18.17 2.92
N LEU A 64 -1.11 -18.11 4.07
CA LEU A 64 -0.52 -18.43 5.37
C LEU A 64 -0.85 -19.88 5.77
N SER A 65 -0.14 -20.40 6.77
CA SER A 65 -0.43 -21.70 7.38
C SER A 65 -1.84 -21.78 7.99
N THR A 66 -2.43 -20.65 8.34
CA THR A 66 -3.80 -20.51 8.87
C THR A 66 -4.87 -20.42 7.79
N GLY A 67 -4.51 -20.23 6.52
CA GLY A 67 -5.46 -20.04 5.42
C GLY A 67 -4.98 -19.04 4.36
N VAL A 68 -5.82 -18.81 3.34
CA VAL A 68 -5.54 -17.84 2.28
C VAL A 68 -6.23 -16.51 2.61
N HIS A 69 -5.46 -15.44 2.68
CA HIS A 69 -5.88 -14.10 3.06
C HIS A 69 -5.56 -13.08 1.95
N LEU A 70 -6.32 -11.99 1.89
CA LEU A 70 -6.03 -10.85 1.00
C LEU A 70 -5.17 -9.81 1.70
N LEU A 71 -4.33 -9.15 0.91
CA LEU A 71 -3.38 -8.11 1.30
C LEU A 71 -3.41 -6.96 0.27
#